data_AF-A0A5S4U0G9-F1
#
_entry.id   AF-A0A5S4U0G9-F1
#
_cell.length_a   1.000
_cell.length_b   1.000
_cell.length_c   1.000
_cell.angle_alpha   90.00
_cell.angle_beta   90.00
_cell.angle_gamma   90.00
#
_symmetry.space_group_name_H-M   'P 1'
#
loop_
_entity.id
_entity.type
_entity.pdbx_description
1 polymer ?
#
loop_
_entity_poly.entity_id
_entity_poly.type
_entity_poly.pdbx_seq_one_letter_code
_entity_poly.pdbx_strand_id
1 'polypeptide(L)'
;SSGVFINGQPASRLGDKINCGASITEGSSNVYIGGEAQTTLPIKPEVPEWLYKVSDLTLLFAGLIGGAGGAFSKVGKLGRLLQKLPGINKIQRIACRYGVLMTAVAAGGIIARPIDVVSGQKFLAGEDELDFVLPSRLSVYWQRCWRSGNPGDSVLGTGWSLFWETTLMHYQDGLVWRAPSGDLISFPVVPAGQRTYSPPEKRWLEHHQDDSWSVYGIDGEVWYYTALSSQGKAVLSRIADPCGNDVLFSWNADGTLQTLKDSADRQVTCRYRDGRLESVWLDASTCLVHYTYNAQGQLITVTGRGGSVRRRF
;
A
#
# COMPACT_ATOMS: atom_id res chain seq x y z
N SER A 1 18.41 28.95 27.21
CA SER A 1 18.74 29.26 25.80
C SER A 1 17.55 29.97 25.19
N SER A 2 17.76 31.13 24.57
CA SER A 2 16.73 31.89 23.85
C SER A 2 16.27 31.15 22.59
N GLY A 3 15.03 31.36 22.15
CA GLY A 3 14.47 30.73 20.95
C GLY A 3 15.24 31.10 19.67
N VAL A 4 15.18 30.21 18.67
CA VAL A 4 15.69 30.46 17.32
C VAL A 4 14.55 30.99 16.46
N PHE A 5 14.78 32.09 15.74
CA PHE A 5 13.80 32.69 14.83
C PHE A 5 14.37 32.72 13.41
N ILE A 6 13.54 32.35 12.43
CA ILE A 6 13.84 32.38 11.00
C ILE A 6 12.78 33.27 10.36
N ASN A 7 13.20 34.36 9.71
CA ASN A 7 12.29 35.35 9.11
C ASN A 7 11.22 35.89 10.09
N GLY A 8 11.59 36.07 11.36
CA GLY A 8 10.70 36.57 12.41
C GLY A 8 9.71 35.53 12.97
N GLN A 9 9.77 34.27 12.51
CA GLN A 9 8.95 33.18 13.02
C GLN A 9 9.79 32.21 13.86
N PRO A 10 9.24 31.64 14.95
CA PRO A 10 9.96 30.65 15.75
C PRO A 10 10.27 29.41 14.92
N ALA A 11 11.50 28.90 15.03
CA ALA A 11 11.89 27.66 14.40
C ALA A 11 11.13 26.47 15.04
N SER A 12 10.58 25.60 14.20
CA SER A 12 9.83 24.42 14.65
C SER A 12 10.75 23.34 15.23
N ARG A 13 10.25 22.61 16.23
CA ARG A 13 10.96 21.55 16.94
C ARG A 13 10.28 20.21 16.78
N LEU A 14 11.04 19.15 17.08
CA LEU A 14 10.48 17.83 17.34
C LEU A 14 9.39 17.95 18.43
N GLY A 15 8.19 17.48 18.11
CA GLY A 15 7.01 17.55 18.97
C GLY A 15 6.07 18.74 18.72
N ASP A 16 6.52 19.82 18.07
CA ASP A 16 5.66 20.98 17.78
C ASP A 16 4.51 20.56 16.85
N LYS A 17 3.34 21.20 17.03
CA LYS A 17 2.15 20.93 16.24
C LYS A 17 2.11 21.79 14.97
N ILE A 18 1.74 21.18 13.86
CA ILE A 18 1.40 21.88 12.60
C ILE A 18 -0.10 22.17 12.53
N ASN A 19 -0.54 23.01 11.58
CA ASN A 19 -1.91 23.54 11.53
C ASN A 19 -3.02 22.47 11.60
N CYS A 20 -2.81 21.31 10.97
CA CYS A 20 -3.76 20.19 10.95
C CYS A 20 -3.81 19.35 12.26
N GLY A 21 -3.00 19.71 13.26
CA GLY A 21 -2.94 19.02 14.56
C GLY A 21 -1.90 17.91 14.67
N ALA A 22 -1.22 17.55 13.58
CA ALA A 22 -0.12 16.60 13.60
C ALA A 22 1.10 17.17 14.35
N SER A 23 1.86 16.29 15.00
CA SER A 23 3.14 16.63 15.66
C SER A 23 4.32 16.32 14.74
N ILE A 24 5.36 17.15 14.78
CA ILE A 24 6.63 16.86 14.12
C ILE A 24 7.28 15.67 14.83
N THR A 25 7.49 14.56 14.11
CA THR A 25 7.97 13.30 14.70
C THR A 25 9.44 13.01 14.44
N GLU A 26 10.11 13.81 13.61
CA GLU A 26 11.51 13.62 13.25
C GLU A 26 12.20 14.97 13.01
N GLY A 27 13.51 15.04 13.27
CA GLY A 27 14.34 16.23 13.08
C GLY A 27 15.81 15.84 12.98
N SER A 28 16.67 16.78 12.60
CA SER A 28 18.11 16.53 12.51
C SER A 28 18.72 16.21 13.88
N SER A 29 19.51 15.15 13.98
CA SER A 29 20.10 14.66 15.23
C SER A 29 21.17 15.57 15.82
N ASN A 30 21.66 16.55 15.06
CA ASN A 30 22.71 17.48 15.43
C ASN A 30 22.25 18.95 15.51
N VAL A 31 20.94 19.21 15.44
CA VAL A 31 20.37 20.57 15.54
C VAL A 31 19.53 20.68 16.80
N TYR A 32 19.91 21.59 17.69
CA TYR A 32 19.21 21.83 18.96
C TYR A 32 18.65 23.25 19.00
N ILE A 33 17.32 23.37 19.11
CA ILE A 33 16.62 24.65 19.21
C ILE A 33 16.13 24.81 20.65
N GLY A 34 16.59 25.88 21.33
CA GLY A 34 16.16 26.21 22.69
C GLY A 34 14.84 26.99 22.75
N GLY A 35 14.34 27.23 23.97
CA GLY A 35 13.13 28.01 24.24
C GLY A 35 11.86 27.17 24.39
N GLU A 36 10.72 27.84 24.62
CA GLU A 36 9.38 27.23 24.78
C GLU A 36 8.65 27.09 23.44
N ALA A 37 7.75 26.10 23.34
CA ALA A 37 6.90 25.87 22.16
C ALA A 37 6.07 27.12 21.84
N GLN A 38 6.05 27.57 20.58
CA GLN A 38 5.27 28.74 20.17
C GLN A 38 4.38 28.41 18.98
N THR A 39 3.08 28.57 19.16
CA THR A 39 2.07 28.34 18.12
C THR A 39 1.85 29.61 17.30
N THR A 40 2.11 29.56 16.00
CA THR A 40 1.99 30.71 15.09
C THR A 40 0.62 30.77 14.38
N LEU A 41 -0.05 29.63 14.25
CA LEU A 41 -1.37 29.51 13.63
C LEU A 41 -2.30 28.68 14.51
N PRO A 42 -3.61 29.00 14.56
CA PRO A 42 -4.59 28.15 15.26
C PRO A 42 -4.55 26.72 14.74
N ILE A 43 -4.45 25.77 15.65
CA ILE A 43 -4.45 24.35 15.34
C ILE A 43 -5.90 23.91 15.12
N LYS A 44 -6.19 23.36 13.94
CA LYS A 44 -7.48 22.78 13.57
C LYS A 44 -7.30 21.27 13.43
N PRO A 45 -7.65 20.46 14.45
CA PRO A 45 -7.54 19.02 14.36
C PRO A 45 -8.39 18.50 13.19
N GLU A 46 -7.75 17.91 12.19
CA GLU A 46 -8.46 17.34 11.03
C GLU A 46 -9.24 16.06 11.38
N VAL A 47 -8.89 15.42 12.50
CA VAL A 47 -9.55 14.20 13.00
C VAL A 47 -10.15 14.48 14.37
N PRO A 48 -11.45 14.19 14.59
CA PRO A 48 -12.07 14.27 15.91
C PRO A 48 -11.39 13.34 16.93
N GLU A 49 -11.05 13.87 18.11
CA GLU A 49 -10.39 13.15 19.22
C GLU A 49 -11.06 11.81 19.60
N TRP A 50 -12.38 11.69 19.42
CA TRP A 50 -13.11 10.46 19.73
C TRP A 50 -12.75 9.30 18.79
N LEU A 51 -12.34 9.58 17.55
CA LEU A 51 -11.98 8.54 16.58
C LEU A 51 -10.68 7.82 16.99
N TYR A 52 -9.75 8.52 17.65
CA TYR A 52 -8.55 7.92 18.24
C TYR A 52 -8.84 7.02 19.43
N LYS A 53 -9.93 7.29 20.18
CA LYS A 53 -10.28 6.56 21.41
C LYS A 53 -11.20 5.37 21.18
N VAL A 54 -11.97 5.36 20.09
CA VAL A 54 -12.95 4.31 19.78
C VAL A 54 -12.36 3.16 18.97
N SER A 55 -11.26 3.37 18.24
CA SER A 55 -10.66 2.26 17.50
C SER A 55 -9.99 1.28 18.47
N ASP A 56 -10.57 0.09 18.63
CA ASP A 56 -9.96 -1.11 19.24
C ASP A 56 -8.63 -1.50 18.55
N LEU A 57 -8.32 -0.83 17.45
CA LEU A 57 -7.05 -0.82 16.73
C LEU A 57 -5.87 -0.37 17.62
N THR A 58 -6.08 0.52 18.61
CA THR A 58 -5.00 0.90 19.56
C THR A 58 -4.55 -0.30 20.40
N LEU A 59 -5.45 -1.23 20.71
CA LEU A 59 -5.14 -2.50 21.39
C LEU A 59 -4.56 -3.55 20.45
N LEU A 60 -5.01 -3.58 19.18
CA LEU A 60 -4.38 -4.40 18.13
C LEU A 60 -2.92 -3.98 17.92
N PHE A 61 -2.64 -2.66 17.93
CA PHE A 61 -1.29 -2.10 17.80
C PHE A 61 -0.47 -2.18 19.09
N ALA A 62 -1.05 -2.01 20.28
CA ALA A 62 -0.32 -2.20 21.54
C ALA A 62 0.16 -3.66 21.71
N GLY A 63 -0.59 -4.65 21.21
CA GLY A 63 -0.18 -6.05 21.17
C GLY A 63 0.86 -6.39 20.09
N LEU A 64 1.01 -5.55 19.06
CA LEU A 64 1.95 -5.74 17.94
C LEU A 64 3.25 -4.93 18.07
N ILE A 65 3.29 -3.91 18.94
CA ILE A 65 4.48 -3.07 19.19
C ILE A 65 5.39 -3.68 20.28
N GLY A 66 4.89 -4.60 21.11
CA GLY A 66 5.64 -5.22 22.21
C GLY A 66 6.42 -6.48 21.83
N GLY A 67 7.46 -6.35 21.01
CA GLY A 67 8.50 -7.40 20.91
C GLY A 67 9.39 -7.38 22.15
N ALA A 68 9.29 -8.44 22.98
CA ALA A 68 10.15 -8.79 24.12
C ALA A 68 10.58 -7.63 25.04
N GLY A 69 9.65 -7.13 25.86
CA GLY A 69 9.97 -6.28 27.02
C GLY A 69 9.20 -4.98 27.08
N GLY A 70 7.94 -5.04 27.51
CA GLY A 70 7.16 -3.82 27.78
C GLY A 70 5.72 -4.11 28.15
N ALA A 71 5.43 -3.99 29.45
CA ALA A 71 4.11 -3.97 30.07
C ALA A 71 3.29 -5.28 30.11
N PHE A 72 3.85 -6.25 30.86
CA PHE A 72 3.07 -7.06 31.81
C PHE A 72 2.25 -6.13 32.72
N SER A 73 0.99 -5.82 32.39
CA SER A 73 -0.07 -5.51 33.38
C SER A 73 -1.37 -5.12 32.69
N LYS A 74 -2.09 -6.11 32.16
CA LYS A 74 -3.55 -6.29 32.30
C LYS A 74 -3.97 -7.57 31.54
N VAL A 75 -3.49 -8.69 32.08
CA VAL A 75 -3.65 -10.07 31.58
C VAL A 75 -5.10 -10.62 31.69
N GLY A 76 -6.09 -9.82 32.07
CA GLY A 76 -7.42 -10.34 32.45
C GLY A 76 -8.41 -10.64 31.31
N LYS A 77 -8.25 -10.07 30.11
CA LYS A 77 -9.27 -10.19 29.03
C LYS A 77 -8.77 -10.85 27.73
N LEU A 78 -7.47 -10.92 27.49
CA LEU A 78 -6.90 -11.56 26.29
C LEU A 78 -6.98 -13.10 26.32
N GLY A 79 -6.99 -13.71 27.51
CA GLY A 79 -7.01 -15.17 27.64
C GLY A 79 -8.32 -15.84 27.22
N ARG A 80 -9.46 -15.12 27.22
CA ARG A 80 -10.76 -15.68 26.84
C ARG A 80 -11.01 -15.69 25.33
N LEU A 81 -10.28 -14.88 24.55
CA LEU A 81 -10.44 -14.83 23.09
C LEU A 81 -9.63 -15.93 22.38
N LEU A 82 -8.58 -16.47 23.03
CA LEU A 82 -7.72 -17.52 22.47
C LEU A 82 -8.19 -18.96 22.76
N GLN A 83 -9.15 -19.18 23.66
CA GLN A 83 -9.56 -20.54 24.08
C GLN A 83 -10.78 -21.12 23.35
N LYS A 84 -11.37 -20.41 22.36
CA LYS A 84 -12.56 -20.89 21.65
C LYS A 84 -12.37 -21.13 20.15
N LEU A 85 -11.13 -21.23 19.66
CA LEU A 85 -10.83 -21.68 18.30
C LEU A 85 -10.29 -23.11 18.34
N PRO A 86 -11.13 -24.14 18.08
CA PRO A 86 -10.62 -25.48 17.85
C PRO A 86 -9.90 -25.50 16.49
N GLY A 87 -8.60 -25.79 16.49
CA GLY A 87 -7.90 -26.37 15.34
C GLY A 87 -7.44 -25.43 14.22
N ILE A 88 -6.64 -24.39 14.51
CA ILE A 88 -5.82 -23.69 13.48
C ILE A 88 -4.40 -23.45 14.01
N ASN A 89 -3.57 -24.49 14.01
CA ASN A 89 -2.12 -24.32 14.02
C ASN A 89 -1.68 -23.94 12.59
N LYS A 90 -1.79 -22.65 12.18
CA LYS A 90 -1.08 -22.10 10.99
C LYS A 90 -1.33 -20.60 10.63
N ILE A 91 -1.82 -19.75 11.53
CA ILE A 91 -1.85 -18.29 11.26
C ILE A 91 -0.90 -17.59 12.22
N GLN A 92 0.39 -17.61 11.88
CA GLN A 92 1.42 -16.81 12.53
C GLN A 92 1.78 -15.61 11.64
N ARG A 93 1.61 -14.41 12.22
CA ARG A 93 2.30 -13.15 11.89
C ARG A 93 1.90 -12.46 10.58
N ILE A 94 0.80 -11.70 10.65
CA ILE A 94 0.62 -10.48 9.87
C ILE A 94 1.53 -9.43 10.53
N ALA A 95 2.58 -9.01 9.83
CA ALA A 95 3.46 -7.92 10.27
C ALA A 95 3.51 -6.85 9.18
N CYS A 96 2.90 -5.71 9.51
CA CYS A 96 3.02 -4.42 8.84
C CYS A 96 4.48 -3.94 8.74
N ARG A 97 4.65 -2.90 7.90
CA ARG A 97 5.83 -2.03 7.65
C ARG A 97 6.63 -2.41 6.41
N TYR A 98 6.53 -1.60 5.35
CA TYR A 98 7.64 -0.84 4.76
C TYR A 98 7.16 0.00 3.56
N GLY A 99 6.83 1.28 3.82
CA GLY A 99 6.69 2.34 2.82
C GLY A 99 7.95 3.19 2.63
N VAL A 100 9.15 2.64 2.89
CA VAL A 100 10.42 3.39 2.78
C VAL A 100 11.48 2.52 2.11
N LEU A 101 11.46 2.45 0.77
CA LEU A 101 12.67 2.30 -0.06
C LEU A 101 12.39 2.54 -1.56
N MET A 102 12.03 3.75 -1.97
CA MET A 102 12.05 4.14 -3.40
C MET A 102 12.65 5.52 -3.63
N THR A 103 13.71 5.86 -2.91
CA THR A 103 14.59 6.95 -3.34
C THR A 103 16.03 6.60 -2.97
N ALA A 104 16.90 6.66 -3.98
CA ALA A 104 18.33 6.40 -3.97
C ALA A 104 18.77 4.93 -4.12
N VAL A 105 18.86 4.46 -5.36
CA VAL A 105 20.07 3.74 -5.81
C VAL A 105 20.45 4.28 -7.19
N ALA A 106 21.12 5.43 -7.20
CA ALA A 106 22.06 5.76 -8.26
C ALA A 106 23.44 5.29 -7.77
N ALA A 107 24.14 4.55 -8.64
CA ALA A 107 25.53 4.10 -8.53
C ALA A 107 25.85 2.96 -7.53
N GLY A 108 26.17 1.79 -8.09
CA GLY A 108 26.88 0.71 -7.38
C GLY A 108 26.20 -0.64 -7.57
N GLY A 109 26.71 -1.45 -8.50
CA GLY A 109 26.17 -2.77 -8.80
C GLY A 109 26.05 -3.67 -7.57
N ILE A 110 24.85 -4.21 -7.35
CA ILE A 110 24.59 -5.26 -6.37
C ILE A 110 23.97 -6.43 -7.14
N ILE A 111 24.78 -7.46 -7.32
CA ILE A 111 24.36 -8.78 -7.78
C ILE A 111 23.61 -9.46 -6.63
N ALA A 112 22.38 -9.89 -6.91
CA ALA A 112 21.58 -10.90 -6.21
C ALA A 112 20.82 -10.53 -4.91
N ARG A 113 19.48 -10.41 -5.09
CA ARG A 113 18.38 -10.91 -4.23
C ARG A 113 18.09 -10.13 -2.93
N PRO A 114 17.10 -9.21 -2.91
CA PRO A 114 16.82 -8.39 -1.75
C PRO A 114 16.09 -9.21 -0.67
N ILE A 115 16.81 -9.51 0.40
CA ILE A 115 16.21 -9.86 1.69
C ILE A 115 15.88 -8.53 2.36
N ASP A 116 14.65 -8.37 2.81
CA ASP A 116 14.28 -7.30 3.73
C ASP A 116 15.00 -7.56 5.06
N VAL A 117 16.03 -6.77 5.34
CA VAL A 117 16.97 -7.01 6.46
C VAL A 117 16.26 -6.94 7.82
N VAL A 118 15.11 -6.29 7.90
CA VAL A 118 14.37 -6.06 9.15
C VAL A 118 13.38 -7.19 9.44
N SER A 119 12.68 -7.68 8.43
CA SER A 119 11.69 -8.76 8.54
C SER A 119 12.28 -10.15 8.25
N GLY A 120 13.45 -10.22 7.61
CA GLY A 120 14.05 -11.46 7.10
C GLY A 120 13.30 -12.05 5.90
N GLN A 121 12.32 -11.34 5.34
CA GLN A 121 11.52 -11.82 4.21
C GLN A 121 12.27 -11.63 2.90
N LYS A 122 12.12 -12.57 1.98
CA LYS A 122 12.61 -12.39 0.62
C LYS A 122 11.58 -11.57 -0.16
N PHE A 123 12.05 -10.49 -0.78
CA PHE A 123 11.27 -9.59 -1.63
C PHE A 123 11.86 -9.64 -3.05
N LEU A 124 11.02 -9.67 -4.09
CA LEU A 124 11.45 -9.54 -5.48
C LEU A 124 10.61 -8.45 -6.15
N ALA A 125 11.27 -7.44 -6.69
CA ALA A 125 10.68 -6.38 -7.51
C ALA A 125 11.80 -5.68 -8.31
N GLY A 126 11.49 -4.56 -8.96
CA GLY A 126 12.43 -3.80 -9.76
C GLY A 126 12.64 -4.41 -11.14
N GLU A 127 13.74 -4.04 -11.80
CA GLU A 127 14.02 -4.34 -13.21
C GLU A 127 13.86 -5.82 -13.58
N ASP A 128 14.30 -6.75 -12.73
CA ASP A 128 14.19 -8.20 -12.98
C ASP A 128 12.74 -8.71 -13.01
N GLU A 129 11.84 -7.97 -12.39
CA GLU A 129 10.41 -8.31 -12.28
C GLU A 129 9.51 -7.27 -13.00
N LEU A 130 10.12 -6.36 -13.77
CA LEU A 130 9.45 -5.38 -14.63
C LEU A 130 9.26 -5.99 -16.02
N ASP A 131 8.01 -6.28 -16.40
CA ASP A 131 7.75 -7.03 -17.62
C ASP A 131 7.75 -6.12 -18.87
N PHE A 132 7.16 -4.92 -18.74
CA PHE A 132 7.20 -3.85 -19.73
C PHE A 132 6.81 -2.49 -19.12
N VAL A 133 7.05 -1.43 -19.88
CA VAL A 133 6.61 -0.07 -19.57
C VAL A 133 5.78 0.47 -20.71
N LEU A 134 4.65 1.12 -20.41
CA LEU A 134 3.93 1.97 -21.36
C LEU A 134 4.35 3.42 -21.10
N PRO A 135 5.27 3.99 -21.92
CA PRO A 135 5.79 5.33 -21.68
C PRO A 135 4.72 6.36 -22.00
N SER A 136 4.23 7.06 -20.97
CA SER A 136 3.21 8.10 -21.07
C SER A 136 3.53 9.19 -20.03
N ARG A 137 2.73 10.27 -19.96
CA ARG A 137 2.93 11.32 -18.94
C ARG A 137 2.87 10.74 -17.52
N LEU A 138 1.92 9.84 -17.27
CA LEU A 138 1.97 8.90 -16.16
C LEU A 138 2.27 7.51 -16.73
N SER A 139 3.54 7.12 -16.66
CA SER A 139 3.99 5.85 -17.26
C SER A 139 3.45 4.65 -16.48
N VAL A 140 2.97 3.64 -17.21
CA VAL A 140 2.51 2.39 -16.59
C VAL A 140 3.67 1.42 -16.52
N TYR A 141 4.12 1.12 -15.31
CA TYR A 141 5.12 0.10 -15.05
C TYR A 141 4.40 -1.21 -14.75
N TRP A 142 4.45 -2.15 -15.70
CA TRP A 142 3.87 -3.49 -15.50
C TRP A 142 4.82 -4.34 -14.64
N GLN A 143 4.88 -3.97 -13.37
CA GLN A 143 5.80 -4.47 -12.37
C GLN A 143 5.15 -5.57 -11.54
N ARG A 144 5.83 -6.72 -11.45
CA ARG A 144 5.49 -7.79 -10.51
C ARG A 144 6.24 -7.58 -9.19
N CYS A 145 5.58 -7.90 -8.10
CA CYS A 145 6.16 -7.94 -6.76
C CYS A 145 5.94 -9.33 -6.15
N TRP A 146 6.98 -9.95 -5.61
CA TRP A 146 6.88 -11.21 -4.88
C TRP A 146 7.40 -11.10 -3.45
N ARG A 147 6.70 -11.76 -2.53
CA ARG A 147 7.08 -11.81 -1.12
C ARG A 147 6.90 -13.20 -0.54
N SER A 148 7.93 -13.68 0.16
CA SER A 148 7.86 -14.96 0.87
C SER A 148 6.81 -14.98 1.99
N GLY A 149 6.54 -13.81 2.58
CA GLY A 149 5.56 -13.65 3.65
C GLY A 149 4.16 -13.28 3.19
N ASN A 150 3.89 -13.17 1.88
CA ASN A 150 2.57 -12.86 1.35
C ASN A 150 1.79 -14.18 1.13
N PRO A 151 0.77 -14.49 1.95
CA PRO A 151 -0.03 -15.69 1.76
C PRO A 151 -1.08 -15.55 0.64
N GLY A 152 -1.22 -14.36 0.05
CA GLY A 152 -2.24 -14.07 -0.95
C GLY A 152 -1.99 -14.82 -2.25
N ASP A 153 -3.08 -15.34 -2.82
CA ASP A 153 -3.11 -15.90 -4.18
C ASP A 153 -3.55 -14.81 -5.16
N SER A 154 -2.65 -14.44 -6.06
CA SER A 154 -2.88 -13.43 -7.10
C SER A 154 -3.20 -14.08 -8.44
N VAL A 155 -3.46 -13.26 -9.46
CA VAL A 155 -3.56 -13.77 -10.85
C VAL A 155 -2.25 -14.36 -11.36
N LEU A 156 -1.13 -14.17 -10.65
CA LEU A 156 0.18 -14.75 -10.91
C LEU A 156 0.55 -15.91 -9.96
N GLY A 157 -0.38 -16.34 -9.10
CA GLY A 157 -0.14 -17.35 -8.08
C GLY A 157 0.29 -16.77 -6.73
N THR A 158 0.74 -17.64 -5.84
CA THR A 158 0.91 -17.34 -4.42
C THR A 158 2.17 -16.51 -4.17
N GLY A 159 2.04 -15.47 -3.34
CA GLY A 159 3.13 -14.58 -2.97
C GLY A 159 3.43 -13.49 -4.00
N TRP A 160 2.91 -13.61 -5.23
CA TRP A 160 2.96 -12.57 -6.25
C TRP A 160 1.88 -11.51 -6.05
N SER A 161 2.10 -10.35 -6.66
CA SER A 161 1.16 -9.23 -6.74
C SER A 161 1.51 -8.34 -7.93
N LEU A 162 0.47 -7.79 -8.55
CA LEU A 162 0.54 -6.70 -9.52
C LEU A 162 -0.07 -5.43 -8.92
N PHE A 163 0.43 -4.28 -9.35
CA PHE A 163 0.05 -2.98 -8.78
C PHE A 163 -1.46 -2.70 -8.82
N TRP A 164 -2.15 -3.19 -9.85
CA TRP A 164 -3.59 -2.99 -10.05
C TRP A 164 -4.47 -3.95 -9.23
N GLU A 165 -3.90 -5.00 -8.61
CA GLU A 165 -4.63 -5.92 -7.73
C GLU A 165 -4.94 -5.31 -6.35
N THR A 166 -4.71 -4.01 -6.19
CA THR A 166 -5.06 -3.25 -5.00
C THR A 166 -6.56 -3.10 -4.85
N THR A 167 -7.04 -3.23 -3.62
CA THR A 167 -8.46 -3.25 -3.28
C THR A 167 -8.67 -2.67 -1.90
N LEU A 168 -9.81 -2.04 -1.66
CA LEU A 168 -10.28 -1.70 -0.31
C LEU A 168 -11.41 -2.65 0.08
N MET A 169 -11.34 -3.23 1.27
CA MET A 169 -12.31 -4.24 1.74
C MET A 169 -12.76 -3.97 3.16
N HIS A 170 -14.04 -4.24 3.46
CA HIS A 170 -14.50 -4.38 4.83
C HIS A 170 -13.84 -5.59 5.49
N TYR A 171 -13.36 -5.39 6.71
CA TYR A 171 -12.85 -6.45 7.55
C TYR A 171 -13.20 -6.16 9.00
N GLN A 172 -14.07 -7.01 9.58
CA GLN A 172 -14.64 -6.81 10.92
C GLN A 172 -15.27 -5.41 11.00
N ASP A 173 -14.89 -4.61 12.01
CA ASP A 173 -15.42 -3.27 12.27
C ASP A 173 -14.57 -2.17 11.59
N GLY A 174 -13.82 -2.53 10.55
CA GLY A 174 -12.85 -1.65 9.89
C GLY A 174 -12.71 -1.89 8.39
N LEU A 175 -11.67 -1.27 7.84
CA LEU A 175 -11.29 -1.38 6.43
C LEU A 175 -9.87 -1.93 6.33
N VAL A 176 -9.63 -2.69 5.27
CA VAL A 176 -8.29 -3.17 4.91
C VAL A 176 -8.04 -2.80 3.45
N TRP A 177 -6.99 -2.02 3.24
CA TRP A 177 -6.46 -1.73 1.92
C TRP A 177 -5.34 -2.71 1.58
N ARG A 178 -5.46 -3.40 0.46
CA ARG A 178 -4.37 -4.21 -0.11
C ARG A 178 -3.49 -3.30 -0.94
N ALA A 179 -2.27 -3.02 -0.51
CA ALA A 179 -1.31 -2.19 -1.23
C ALA A 179 -0.82 -2.89 -2.53
N PRO A 180 -0.22 -2.13 -3.47
CA PRO A 180 0.36 -2.68 -4.70
C PRO A 180 1.37 -3.83 -4.51
N SER A 181 2.09 -3.82 -3.39
CA SER A 181 3.06 -4.85 -2.98
C SER A 181 2.41 -6.13 -2.42
N GLY A 182 1.09 -6.14 -2.25
CA GLY A 182 0.33 -7.20 -1.59
C GLY A 182 0.20 -7.04 -0.07
N ASP A 183 0.78 -5.99 0.53
CA ASP A 183 0.61 -5.67 1.94
C ASP A 183 -0.84 -5.37 2.29
N LEU A 184 -1.24 -5.71 3.52
CA LEU A 184 -2.54 -5.36 4.05
C LEU A 184 -2.39 -4.23 5.07
N ILE A 185 -3.03 -3.09 4.79
CA ILE A 185 -2.99 -1.89 5.60
C ILE A 185 -4.40 -1.65 6.16
N SER A 186 -4.51 -1.73 7.48
CA SER A 186 -5.79 -1.51 8.16
C SER A 186 -6.08 -0.02 8.36
N PHE A 187 -7.34 0.33 8.15
CA PHE A 187 -7.90 1.65 8.41
C PHE A 187 -9.15 1.51 9.29
N PRO A 188 -9.47 2.51 10.14
CA PRO A 188 -10.79 2.58 10.76
C PRO A 188 -11.86 2.80 9.68
N VAL A 189 -13.13 2.55 10.02
CA VAL A 189 -14.25 3.02 9.19
C VAL A 189 -14.19 4.54 9.09
N VAL A 190 -14.31 5.06 7.87
CA VAL A 190 -14.31 6.49 7.57
C VAL A 190 -15.71 6.88 7.12
N PRO A 191 -16.40 7.82 7.81
CA PRO A 191 -17.68 8.32 7.35
C PRO A 191 -17.58 9.02 5.98
N ALA A 192 -18.65 9.02 5.20
CA ALA A 192 -18.69 9.71 3.92
C ALA A 192 -18.35 11.20 4.05
N GLY A 193 -17.53 11.70 3.13
CA GLY A 193 -16.97 13.07 3.14
C GLY A 193 -15.84 13.30 4.14
N GLN A 194 -15.28 12.25 4.75
CA GLN A 194 -14.15 12.34 5.69
C GLN A 194 -12.93 11.59 5.17
N ARG A 195 -11.77 11.92 5.76
CA ARG A 195 -10.51 11.23 5.52
C ARG A 195 -9.78 10.91 6.83
N THR A 196 -8.92 9.90 6.79
CA THR A 196 -8.07 9.49 7.91
C THR A 196 -6.64 9.25 7.44
N TYR A 197 -5.66 9.46 8.32
CA TYR A 197 -4.25 9.26 8.04
C TYR A 197 -3.72 8.04 8.78
N SER A 198 -2.93 7.22 8.10
CA SER A 198 -2.15 6.14 8.71
C SER A 198 -0.68 6.58 8.85
N PRO A 199 -0.22 6.94 10.07
CA PRO A 199 1.17 7.34 10.28
C PRO A 199 2.22 6.27 9.92
N PRO A 200 2.04 4.97 10.26
CA PRO A 200 3.02 3.93 9.93
C PRO A 200 3.25 3.77 8.43
N GLU A 201 2.18 3.91 7.63
CA GLU A 201 2.23 3.69 6.18
C GLU A 201 2.35 4.99 5.39
N LYS A 202 2.25 6.15 6.06
CA LYS A 202 2.29 7.48 5.46
C LYS A 202 1.29 7.63 4.30
N ARG A 203 0.05 7.23 4.54
CA ARG A 203 -1.05 7.26 3.55
C ARG A 203 -2.31 7.89 4.14
N TRP A 204 -3.05 8.63 3.30
CA TRP A 204 -4.42 9.04 3.61
C TRP A 204 -5.41 8.10 2.94
N LEU A 205 -6.51 7.80 3.62
CA LEU A 205 -7.70 7.17 3.07
C LEU A 205 -8.87 8.16 3.18
N GLU A 206 -9.58 8.38 2.09
CA GLU A 206 -10.76 9.24 2.01
C GLU A 206 -11.97 8.46 1.53
N HIS A 207 -13.11 8.71 2.18
CA HIS A 207 -14.43 8.28 1.75
C HIS A 207 -15.16 9.48 1.16
N HIS A 208 -15.47 9.43 -0.13
CA HIS A 208 -16.16 10.52 -0.82
C HIS A 208 -17.67 10.52 -0.52
N GLN A 209 -18.36 11.60 -0.89
CA GLN A 209 -19.81 11.71 -0.69
C GLN A 209 -20.62 10.80 -1.62
N ASP A 210 -20.04 10.35 -2.73
CA ASP A 210 -20.64 9.42 -3.69
C ASP A 210 -20.31 7.95 -3.37
N ASP A 211 -19.92 7.67 -2.12
CA ASP A 211 -19.46 6.39 -1.59
C ASP A 211 -18.19 5.82 -2.25
N SER A 212 -17.54 6.55 -3.18
CA SER A 212 -16.25 6.17 -3.74
C SER A 212 -15.10 6.43 -2.75
N TRP A 213 -13.92 5.89 -3.04
CA TRP A 213 -12.78 5.97 -2.11
C TRP A 213 -11.51 6.42 -2.80
N SER A 214 -10.63 7.10 -2.05
CA SER A 214 -9.29 7.44 -2.52
C SER A 214 -8.22 7.11 -1.49
N VAL A 215 -7.08 6.61 -1.96
CA VAL A 215 -5.84 6.46 -1.19
C VAL A 215 -4.78 7.39 -1.76
N TYR A 216 -4.17 8.20 -0.91
CA TYR A 216 -3.17 9.20 -1.30
C TYR A 216 -1.76 8.75 -0.94
N GLY A 217 -0.89 8.75 -1.95
CA GLY A 217 0.54 8.54 -1.84
C GLY A 217 1.28 9.73 -1.23
N ILE A 218 2.53 9.50 -0.81
CA ILE A 218 3.44 10.55 -0.29
C ILE A 218 3.95 11.47 -1.40
N ASP A 219 3.97 10.97 -2.63
CA ASP A 219 4.38 11.64 -3.87
C ASP A 219 3.24 12.43 -4.51
N GLY A 220 2.03 12.38 -3.92
CA GLY A 220 0.84 13.02 -4.45
C GLY A 220 0.10 12.17 -5.49
N GLU A 221 0.54 10.95 -5.77
CA GLU A 221 -0.25 10.00 -6.56
C GLU A 221 -1.53 9.62 -5.82
N VAL A 222 -2.65 9.55 -6.53
CA VAL A 222 -3.96 9.24 -5.96
C VAL A 222 -4.53 8.00 -6.62
N TRP A 223 -4.93 7.04 -5.79
CA TRP A 223 -5.55 5.80 -6.19
C TRP A 223 -7.03 5.88 -5.88
N TYR A 224 -7.88 5.83 -6.91
CA TYR A 224 -9.33 5.93 -6.79
C TYR A 224 -9.96 4.55 -6.89
N TYR A 225 -10.92 4.29 -6.03
CA TYR A 225 -11.65 3.04 -5.97
C TYR A 225 -13.15 3.29 -6.10
N THR A 226 -13.86 2.29 -6.60
CA THR A 226 -15.33 2.30 -6.64
C THR A 226 -15.93 2.37 -5.24
N ALA A 227 -17.24 2.58 -5.15
CA ALA A 227 -17.97 2.25 -3.94
C ALA A 227 -17.79 0.77 -3.56
N LEU A 228 -17.94 0.47 -2.27
CA LEU A 228 -17.91 -0.90 -1.77
C LEU A 228 -19.09 -1.68 -2.35
N SER A 229 -18.81 -2.81 -3.00
CA SER A 229 -19.82 -3.75 -3.46
C SER A 229 -20.62 -4.35 -2.30
N SER A 230 -21.68 -5.10 -2.60
CA SER A 230 -22.44 -5.87 -1.60
C SER A 230 -21.60 -6.87 -0.82
N GLN A 231 -20.46 -7.30 -1.37
CA GLN A 231 -19.48 -8.17 -0.71
C GLN A 231 -18.46 -7.39 0.12
N GLY A 232 -18.62 -6.06 0.25
CA GLY A 232 -17.71 -5.19 0.99
C GLY A 232 -16.37 -5.00 0.31
N LYS A 233 -16.28 -5.08 -1.03
CA LYS A 233 -15.04 -4.89 -1.80
C LYS A 233 -15.19 -3.73 -2.79
N ALA A 234 -14.21 -2.82 -2.78
CA ALA A 234 -14.04 -1.75 -3.74
C ALA A 234 -12.77 -2.01 -4.58
N VAL A 235 -12.89 -1.81 -5.89
CA VAL A 235 -11.82 -2.09 -6.87
C VAL A 235 -11.24 -0.80 -7.43
N LEU A 236 -9.96 -0.84 -7.80
CA LEU A 236 -9.25 0.31 -8.38
C LEU A 236 -9.91 0.74 -9.69
N SER A 237 -10.31 2.00 -9.82
CA SER A 237 -10.89 2.55 -11.05
C SER A 237 -9.92 3.48 -11.79
N ARG A 238 -9.03 4.16 -11.05
CA ARG A 238 -8.12 5.17 -11.61
C ARG A 238 -6.90 5.36 -10.73
N ILE A 239 -5.75 5.62 -11.35
CA ILE A 239 -4.57 6.20 -10.69
C ILE A 239 -4.31 7.54 -11.36
N ALA A 240 -4.08 8.60 -10.58
CA ALA A 240 -3.75 9.91 -11.13
C ALA A 240 -2.54 10.54 -10.42
N ASP A 241 -1.79 11.33 -11.17
CA ASP A 241 -0.72 12.17 -10.63
C ASP A 241 -1.23 13.59 -10.29
N PRO A 242 -0.44 14.41 -9.56
CA PRO A 242 -0.80 15.80 -9.27
C PRO A 242 -0.95 16.70 -10.51
N CYS A 243 -0.43 16.29 -11.66
CA CYS A 243 -0.49 17.03 -12.92
C CYS A 243 -1.78 16.73 -13.70
N GLY A 244 -2.66 15.87 -13.17
CA GLY A 244 -3.93 15.49 -13.78
C GLY A 244 -3.81 14.42 -14.88
N ASN A 245 -2.65 13.78 -15.02
CA ASN A 245 -2.50 12.60 -15.88
C ASN A 245 -3.06 11.38 -15.14
N ASP A 246 -3.68 10.47 -15.87
CA ASP A 246 -4.29 9.29 -15.27
C ASP A 246 -4.12 7.99 -16.05
N VAL A 247 -4.33 6.91 -15.32
CA VAL A 247 -4.45 5.54 -15.82
C VAL A 247 -5.82 5.04 -15.36
N LEU A 248 -6.62 4.56 -16.30
CA LEU A 248 -8.00 4.11 -16.05
C LEU A 248 -8.08 2.58 -16.13
N PHE A 249 -8.90 1.99 -15.26
CA PHE A 249 -9.06 0.54 -15.13
C PHE A 249 -10.52 0.15 -15.38
N SER A 250 -10.72 -0.93 -16.13
CA SER A 250 -12.05 -1.52 -16.35
C SER A 250 -12.00 -3.00 -16.06
N TRP A 251 -13.06 -3.52 -15.43
CA TRP A 251 -13.07 -4.85 -14.85
C TRP A 251 -14.14 -5.73 -15.50
N ASN A 252 -13.84 -7.01 -15.63
CA ASN A 252 -14.81 -8.03 -16.00
C ASN A 252 -15.81 -8.27 -14.86
N ALA A 253 -16.95 -8.88 -15.17
CA ALA A 253 -17.97 -9.23 -14.18
C ALA A 253 -17.47 -10.21 -13.09
N ASP A 254 -16.43 -10.98 -13.38
CA ASP A 254 -15.78 -11.90 -12.44
C ASP A 254 -14.74 -11.22 -11.53
N GLY A 255 -14.55 -9.90 -11.67
CA GLY A 255 -13.62 -9.11 -10.87
C GLY A 255 -12.16 -9.19 -11.32
N THR A 256 -11.87 -9.75 -12.50
CA THR A 256 -10.55 -9.67 -13.14
C THR A 256 -10.40 -8.38 -13.96
N LEU A 257 -9.18 -7.85 -14.09
CA LEU A 257 -8.93 -6.64 -14.86
C LEU A 257 -9.21 -6.93 -16.35
N GLN A 258 -10.14 -6.23 -16.97
CA GLN A 258 -10.41 -6.39 -18.40
C GLN A 258 -9.39 -5.57 -19.21
N THR A 259 -9.36 -4.27 -18.97
CA THR A 259 -8.52 -3.33 -19.71
C THR A 259 -7.93 -2.26 -18.81
N LEU A 260 -6.75 -1.78 -19.19
CA LEU A 260 -6.12 -0.60 -18.64
C LEU A 260 -5.93 0.40 -19.77
N LYS A 261 -6.21 1.68 -19.53
CA LYS A 261 -5.98 2.77 -20.48
C LYS A 261 -4.99 3.78 -19.87
N ASP A 262 -3.88 4.04 -20.55
CA ASP A 262 -2.85 4.96 -20.06
C ASP A 262 -3.13 6.43 -20.42
N SER A 263 -2.28 7.36 -19.96
CA SER A 263 -2.45 8.80 -20.24
C SER A 263 -2.14 9.21 -21.68
N ALA A 264 -1.76 8.27 -22.55
CA ALA A 264 -1.63 8.46 -23.99
C ALA A 264 -2.82 7.84 -24.75
N ASP A 265 -3.91 7.53 -24.05
CA ASP A 265 -5.12 6.87 -24.56
C ASP A 265 -4.87 5.47 -25.14
N ARG A 266 -3.73 4.84 -24.86
CA ARG A 266 -3.47 3.46 -25.27
C ARG A 266 -4.15 2.52 -24.32
N GLN A 267 -4.88 1.56 -24.87
CA GLN A 267 -5.58 0.54 -24.10
C GLN A 267 -4.84 -0.79 -24.20
N VAL A 268 -4.53 -1.40 -23.05
CA VAL A 268 -4.09 -2.80 -22.98
C VAL A 268 -5.23 -3.67 -22.49
N THR A 269 -5.33 -4.87 -23.03
CA THR A 269 -6.34 -5.88 -22.68
C THR A 269 -5.67 -7.07 -22.00
N CYS A 270 -6.21 -7.48 -20.86
CA CYS A 270 -5.76 -8.67 -20.14
C CYS A 270 -6.62 -9.88 -20.52
N ARG A 271 -5.97 -11.03 -20.72
CA ARG A 271 -6.63 -12.30 -21.02
C ARG A 271 -6.28 -13.32 -19.96
N TYR A 272 -7.28 -14.08 -19.53
CA TYR A 272 -7.15 -15.04 -18.44
C TYR A 272 -7.48 -16.44 -18.90
N ARG A 273 -6.85 -17.42 -18.26
CA ARG A 273 -7.15 -18.84 -18.38
C ARG A 273 -7.13 -19.45 -16.98
N ASP A 274 -8.16 -20.20 -16.62
CA ASP A 274 -8.26 -20.90 -15.32
C ASP A 274 -8.00 -20.00 -14.09
N GLY A 275 -8.48 -18.74 -14.14
CA GLY A 275 -8.29 -17.77 -13.06
C GLY A 275 -6.87 -17.21 -12.93
N ARG A 276 -6.02 -17.39 -13.95
CA ARG A 276 -4.66 -16.83 -14.03
C ARG A 276 -4.50 -15.92 -15.23
N LEU A 277 -3.70 -14.86 -15.08
CA LEU A 277 -3.42 -13.93 -16.17
C LEU A 277 -2.56 -14.62 -17.22
N GLU A 278 -3.11 -14.92 -18.38
CA GLU A 278 -2.38 -15.61 -19.44
C GLU A 278 -1.53 -14.63 -20.25
N SER A 279 -2.08 -13.47 -20.61
CA SER A 279 -1.39 -12.50 -21.46
C SER A 279 -1.95 -11.10 -21.41
N VAL A 280 -1.13 -10.12 -21.78
CA VAL A 280 -1.50 -8.70 -21.89
C VAL A 280 -1.18 -8.21 -23.29
N TRP A 281 -2.16 -7.57 -23.92
CA TRP A 281 -2.11 -7.18 -25.33
C TRP A 281 -2.36 -5.69 -25.50
N LEU A 282 -1.54 -5.00 -26.28
CA LEU A 282 -1.76 -3.60 -26.65
C LEU A 282 -2.82 -3.46 -27.75
N ASP A 283 -2.89 -4.44 -28.63
CA ASP A 283 -3.84 -4.53 -29.73
C ASP A 283 -4.00 -6.01 -30.14
N ALA A 284 -4.75 -6.28 -31.21
CA ALA A 284 -4.98 -7.65 -31.67
C ALA A 284 -3.71 -8.42 -32.09
N SER A 285 -2.62 -7.71 -32.41
CA SER A 285 -1.36 -8.25 -32.94
C SER A 285 -0.17 -8.12 -31.97
N THR A 286 -0.22 -7.17 -31.03
CA THR A 286 0.91 -6.85 -30.16
C THR A 286 0.71 -7.43 -28.75
N CYS A 287 1.25 -8.62 -28.51
CA CYS A 287 1.39 -9.18 -27.16
C CYS A 287 2.58 -8.52 -26.43
N LEU A 288 2.32 -7.94 -25.26
CA LEU A 288 3.34 -7.28 -24.43
C LEU A 288 4.02 -8.27 -23.48
N VAL A 289 3.23 -9.19 -22.90
CA VAL A 289 3.71 -10.23 -22.00
C VAL A 289 2.77 -11.43 -22.02
N HIS A 290 3.33 -12.62 -21.84
CA HIS A 290 2.63 -13.88 -21.66
C HIS A 290 3.20 -14.63 -20.45
N TYR A 291 2.32 -15.27 -19.69
CA TYR A 291 2.66 -16.00 -18.48
C TYR A 291 2.23 -17.46 -18.60
N THR A 292 3.04 -18.35 -18.02
CA THR A 292 2.69 -19.77 -17.91
C THR A 292 2.86 -20.25 -16.47
N TYR A 293 2.12 -21.30 -16.14
CA TYR A 293 1.91 -21.76 -14.78
C TYR A 293 2.14 -23.27 -14.68
N ASN A 294 2.56 -23.73 -13.50
CA ASN A 294 2.54 -25.15 -13.19
C ASN A 294 1.11 -25.64 -12.88
N ALA A 295 0.97 -26.95 -12.62
CA ALA A 295 -0.32 -27.56 -12.29
C ALA A 295 -0.96 -27.04 -10.99
N GLN A 296 -0.20 -26.37 -10.13
CA GLN A 296 -0.68 -25.73 -8.90
C GLN A 296 -0.98 -24.23 -9.10
N GLY A 297 -1.00 -23.75 -10.35
CA GLY A 297 -1.30 -22.35 -10.67
C GLY A 297 -0.21 -21.37 -10.23
N GLN A 298 1.03 -21.82 -10.05
CA GLN A 298 2.17 -20.96 -9.71
C GLN A 298 2.92 -20.54 -10.97
N LEU A 299 3.29 -19.28 -11.06
CA LEU A 299 4.04 -18.71 -12.19
C LEU A 299 5.38 -19.44 -12.39
N ILE A 300 5.63 -19.93 -13.60
CA ILE A 300 6.88 -20.63 -13.96
C ILE A 300 7.65 -19.95 -15.09
N THR A 301 7.01 -19.19 -15.97
CA THR A 301 7.71 -18.45 -17.04
C THR A 301 6.99 -17.17 -17.38
N VAL A 302 7.79 -16.13 -17.62
CA VAL A 302 7.38 -14.82 -18.13
C VAL A 302 8.04 -14.63 -19.49
N THR A 303 7.24 -14.42 -20.52
CA THR A 303 7.68 -14.19 -21.88
C THR A 303 7.25 -12.80 -22.30
N GLY A 304 8.21 -11.92 -22.58
CA GLY A 304 7.94 -10.56 -23.03
C GLY A 304 7.62 -10.48 -24.52
N ARG A 305 7.44 -9.25 -25.01
CA ARG A 305 7.24 -8.94 -26.43
C ARG A 305 8.26 -9.65 -27.32
N GLY A 306 7.78 -10.19 -28.44
CA GLY A 306 8.61 -10.89 -29.43
C GLY A 306 9.03 -12.30 -29.03
N GLY A 307 8.47 -12.87 -27.95
CA GLY A 307 8.75 -14.24 -27.51
C GLY A 307 10.01 -14.38 -26.66
N SER A 308 10.63 -13.27 -26.25
CA SER A 308 11.81 -13.29 -25.38
C SER A 308 11.44 -13.75 -23.96
N VAL A 309 12.08 -14.82 -23.48
CA VAL A 309 11.88 -15.26 -22.09
C VAL A 309 12.56 -14.27 -21.15
N ARG A 310 11.77 -13.59 -20.32
CA ARG A 310 12.23 -12.64 -19.31
C ARG A 310 12.64 -13.34 -18.02
N ARG A 311 11.87 -14.37 -17.63
CA ARG A 311 12.04 -15.04 -16.33
C ARG A 311 11.60 -16.50 -16.38
N ARG A 312 12.30 -17.35 -15.63
CA ARG A 312 11.91 -18.74 -15.30
C ARG A 312 12.12 -18.97 -13.80
N PHE A 313 11.24 -19.74 -13.17
CA PHE A 313 11.23 -20.02 -11.73
C PHE A 313 11.42 -21.50 -11.42
#